data_AF-A0A7V6U0I9-F1
#
_entry.id   AF-A0A7V6U0I9-F1
#
_cell.length_a   1.000
_cell.length_b   1.000
_cell.length_c   1.000
_cell.angle_alpha   90.00
_cell.angle_beta   90.00
_cell.angle_gamma   90.00
#
_symmetry.space_group_name_H-M   'P 1'
#
loop_
_entity.id
_entity.type
_entity.pdbx_description
1 polymer ?
#
loop_
_entity_poly.entity_id
_entity_poly.type
_entity_poly.pdbx_seq_one_letter_code
_entity_poly.pdbx_strand_id
1 'polypeptide(L)' 'MQAASEAPGLASSINIGAFNLGNAVGAALGGGVISAGYGYAAIPVAGGLLAAAGLLFTLSRRPKAALAPSAC' A
#
# COMPACT_ATOMS: atom_id res chain seq x y z
N MET A 1 10.54 2.66 -14.02
CA MET A 1 10.41 1.22 -13.72
C MET A 1 11.67 0.50 -14.21
N GLN A 2 12.84 0.86 -13.69
CA GLN A 2 14.11 0.34 -14.19
C GLN A 2 14.51 -1.00 -13.55
N ALA A 3 14.10 -1.24 -12.30
CA ALA A 3 14.42 -2.47 -11.57
C ALA A 3 13.54 -3.68 -11.94
N ALA A 4 12.40 -3.47 -12.62
CA ALA A 4 11.43 -4.52 -12.95
C ALA A 4 11.62 -5.11 -14.36
N SER A 5 12.38 -4.44 -15.24
CA SER A 5 12.63 -4.92 -16.60
C SER A 5 13.49 -6.18 -16.63
N GLU A 6 14.39 -6.34 -15.65
CA GLU A 6 15.31 -7.48 -15.59
C GLU A 6 14.74 -8.68 -14.81
N ALA A 7 13.66 -8.50 -14.02
CA ALA A 7 13.08 -9.57 -13.21
C ALA A 7 11.56 -9.43 -12.98
N PRO A 8 10.73 -9.56 -14.03
CA PRO A 8 9.27 -9.43 -13.94
C PRO A 8 8.63 -10.46 -12.99
N GLY A 9 9.20 -11.67 -12.86
CA GLY A 9 8.73 -12.68 -11.91
C GLY A 9 8.90 -12.26 -10.45
N LEU A 10 10.02 -11.61 -10.11
CA LEU A 10 10.26 -11.07 -8.77
C LEU A 10 9.36 -9.88 -8.46
N ALA A 11 9.12 -9.00 -9.44
CA ALA A 11 8.17 -7.90 -9.27
C ALA A 11 6.75 -8.41 -9.00
N SER A 12 6.33 -9.46 -9.71
CA SER A 12 5.02 -10.10 -9.52
C SER A 12 4.89 -10.77 -8.14
N SER A 13 5.88 -11.54 -7.70
CA SER A 13 5.83 -12.22 -6.39
C SER A 13 5.80 -11.24 -5.22
N ILE A 14 6.52 -10.11 -5.31
CA ILE A 14 6.45 -9.02 -4.32
C ILE A 14 5.06 -8.40 -4.30
N ASN A 15 4.44 -8.17 -5.46
CA ASN A 15 3.08 -7.62 -5.53
C ASN A 15 2.05 -8.57 -4.92
N ILE A 16 2.14 -9.87 -5.20
CA ILE A 16 1.29 -10.90 -4.59
C ILE A 16 1.52 -10.95 -3.07
N GLY A 17 2.77 -10.88 -2.62
CA GLY A 17 3.12 -10.83 -1.20
C GLY A 17 2.51 -9.59 -0.51
N ALA A 18 2.62 -8.42 -1.12
CA ALA A 18 2.04 -7.18 -0.61
C ALA A 18 0.51 -7.24 -0.52
N PHE A 19 -0.16 -7.87 -1.49
CA PHE A 19 -1.62 -8.09 -1.43
C PHE A 19 -2.02 -8.99 -0.26
N ASN A 20 -1.32 -10.11 -0.07
CA ASN A 20 -1.58 -11.01 1.06
C ASN A 20 -1.34 -10.33 2.40
N LEU A 21 -0.27 -9.54 2.52
CA LEU A 21 -0.01 -8.73 3.70
C LEU A 21 -1.14 -7.72 3.94
N GLY A 22 -1.62 -7.06 2.90
CA GLY A 22 -2.77 -6.15 2.96
C GLY A 22 -4.02 -6.83 3.52
N ASN A 23 -4.32 -8.05 3.07
CA ASN A 23 -5.46 -8.83 3.59
C ASN A 23 -5.30 -9.18 5.08
N ALA A 24 -4.09 -9.59 5.49
CA ALA A 24 -3.82 -9.90 6.90
C ALA A 24 -3.94 -8.65 7.79
N VAL A 25 -3.38 -7.51 7.36
CA VAL A 25 -3.50 -6.22 8.06
C VAL A 25 -4.96 -5.78 8.11
N GLY A 26 -5.71 -5.94 7.01
CA GLY A 26 -7.14 -5.62 6.95
C GLY A 26 -7.97 -6.46 7.93
N ALA A 27 -7.71 -7.77 8.01
CA ALA A 27 -8.37 -8.66 8.96
C ALA A 27 -8.05 -8.29 10.42
N ALA A 28 -6.79 -7.99 10.73
CA ALA A 28 -6.39 -7.54 12.06
C ALA A 28 -7.03 -6.21 12.44
N LEU A 29 -7.06 -5.23 11.53
CA LEU A 29 -7.73 -3.95 11.73
C LEU A 29 -9.23 -4.12 11.95
N GLY A 30 -9.91 -4.87 11.08
CA GLY A 30 -11.34 -5.14 11.20
C GLY A 30 -11.69 -5.87 12.51
N GLY A 31 -10.90 -6.88 12.88
CA GLY A 31 -11.03 -7.58 14.16
C GLY A 31 -10.82 -6.64 15.36
N GLY A 32 -9.84 -5.73 15.29
CA GLY A 32 -9.60 -4.71 16.29
C GLY A 32 -10.76 -3.72 16.42
N VAL A 33 -11.33 -3.27 15.31
CA VAL A 33 -12.51 -2.36 15.28
C VAL A 33 -13.71 -3.00 15.97
N ILE A 34 -13.98 -4.28 15.68
CA ILE A 34 -15.05 -5.05 16.32
C ILE A 34 -14.76 -5.23 17.82
N SER A 35 -13.53 -5.62 18.16
CA SER A 35 -13.11 -5.86 19.56
C SER A 35 -13.19 -4.59 20.41
N ALA A 36 -13.01 -3.41 19.80
CA ALA A 36 -13.17 -2.11 20.46
C ALA A 36 -14.64 -1.67 20.61
N GLY A 37 -15.61 -2.44 20.12
CA GLY A 37 -17.04 -2.17 20.30
C GLY A 37 -17.67 -1.22 19.26
N TYR A 38 -16.95 -0.82 18.21
CA TYR A 38 -17.48 0.11 17.19
C TYR A 38 -18.47 -0.53 16.20
N GLY A 39 -18.60 -1.86 16.22
CA GLY A 39 -19.54 -2.62 15.38
C GLY A 39 -19.13 -2.73 13.90
N TYR A 40 -19.93 -3.48 13.13
CA TYR A 40 -19.61 -3.82 11.73
C TYR A 40 -19.65 -2.62 10.77
N ALA A 41 -20.51 -1.64 11.04
CA ALA A 41 -20.63 -0.45 10.19
C ALA A 41 -19.38 0.44 10.21
N ALA A 42 -18.54 0.33 11.24
CA ALA A 42 -17.28 1.06 11.33
C ALA A 42 -16.13 0.44 10.50
N ILE A 43 -16.26 -0.82 10.07
CA ILE A 43 -15.21 -1.54 9.34
C ILE A 43 -14.87 -0.86 7.99
N PRO A 44 -15.85 -0.49 7.13
CA PRO A 44 -15.54 0.22 5.88
C PRO A 44 -14.87 1.57 6.11
N VAL A 45 -15.23 2.28 7.19
CA VAL A 45 -14.62 3.56 7.55
C VAL A 45 -13.15 3.37 7.95
N ALA A 46 -12.86 2.39 8.80
CA ALA A 46 -11.48 2.07 9.19
C ALA A 46 -10.61 1.65 7.98
N GLY A 47 -11.17 0.84 7.08
CA GLY A 47 -10.51 0.48 5.82
C GLY A 47 -10.26 1.70 4.92
N GLY A 48 -11.24 2.60 4.81
CA GLY A 48 -11.12 3.85 4.06
C GLY A 48 -10.02 4.76 4.62
N LEU A 49 -9.92 4.88 5.94
CA LEU A 49 -8.84 5.64 6.60
C LEU A 49 -7.46 5.03 6.35
N LEU A 50 -7.35 3.69 6.39
CA LEU A 50 -6.11 2.99 6.06
C LEU A 50 -5.69 3.23 4.59
N ALA A 51 -6.65 3.17 3.66
CA ALA A 51 -6.40 3.48 2.25
C ALA A 51 -5.97 4.95 2.05
N ALA A 52 -6.64 5.89 2.71
CA ALA A 52 -6.28 7.30 2.67
C ALA A 52 -4.87 7.55 3.23
N ALA A 53 -4.50 6.88 4.32
CA ALA A 53 -3.14 6.96 4.88
C ALA A 53 -2.09 6.45 3.88
N GLY A 54 -2.35 5.33 3.20
CA GLY A 54 -1.47 4.80 2.15
C GLY A 54 -1.34 5.75 0.94
N LEU A 55 -2.44 6.39 0.54
CA LEU A 55 -2.44 7.41 -0.50
C LEU A 55 -1.60 8.63 -0.10
N LEU A 56 -1.83 9.17 1.10
CA LEU A 56 -1.06 10.31 1.63
C LEU A 56 0.43 9.98 1.76
N PHE A 57 0.76 8.77 2.22
CA PHE A 57 2.15 8.31 2.27
C PHE A 57 2.80 8.30 0.89
N THR A 58 2.07 7.82 -0.12
CA THR A 58 2.53 7.79 -1.51
C THR A 58 2.74 9.21 -2.07
N LEU A 59 1.79 10.11 -1.83
CA LEU A 59 1.86 11.51 -2.29
C LEU A 59 2.95 12.32 -1.56
N SER A 60 3.25 11.97 -0.30
CA SER A 60 4.30 12.63 0.48
C SER A 60 5.71 12.29 0.00
N ARG A 61 5.87 11.21 -0.77
CA ARG A 61 7.15 10.90 -1.41
C ARG A 61 7.39 11.92 -2.52
N ARG A 62 8.24 12.92 -2.23
CA ARG A 62 8.76 13.80 -3.27
C ARG A 62 9.43 12.91 -4.33
N PRO A 63 9.05 13.01 -5.62
CA PRO A 63 9.86 12.43 -6.65
C PRO A 63 11.24 13.09 -6.51
N LYS A 64 12.27 12.29 -6.20
CA LYS A 64 13.64 12.75 -6.38
C LYS A 64 13.70 13.12 -7.85
N ALA A 65 13.77 14.41 -8.15
CA ALA A 65 13.76 14.93 -9.51
C ALA A 65 14.62 13.97 -10.33
N ALA A 66 14.01 13.31 -11.31
CA ALA A 66 14.76 12.49 -12.24
C ALA A 66 15.81 13.45 -12.81
N LEU A 67 17.03 13.34 -12.30
CA LEU A 67 18.13 14.18 -12.70
C LEU A 67 18.22 13.93 -14.20
N ALA A 68 17.88 14.96 -14.97
CA ALA A 68 17.81 14.87 -16.42
C ALA A 68 19.11 14.23 -16.93
N PRO A 69 19.06 13.22 -17.81
CA PRO A 69 20.22 12.93 -18.62
C PRO A 69 20.41 14.14 -19.54
N SER A 70 21.32 15.04 -19.17
CA SER A 70 21.90 16.01 -20.10
C SER A 70 22.99 15.31 -20.90
N ALA A 71 22.87 15.39 -22.23
CA ALA A 71 23.87 15.08 -23.27
C ALA A 71 24.23 13.59 -23.44
N CYS A 72 24.41 13.04 -24.66
CA CYS A 72 24.63 13.61 -25.99
C CYS A 72 23.95 12.73 -27.07
#